data_AF-A0A944ZH36-F1
#
_entry.id   AF-A0A944ZH36-F1
#
_cell.length_a   1.000
_cell.length_b   1.000
_cell.length_c   1.000
_cell.angle_alpha   90.00
_cell.angle_beta   90.00
_cell.angle_gamma   90.00
#
_symmetry.space_group_name_H-M   'P 1'
#
loop_
_entity.id
_entity.type
_entity.pdbx_description
1 polymer ?
#
loop_
_entity_poly.entity_id
_entity_poly.type
_entity_poly.pdbx_seq_one_letter_code
_entity_poly.pdbx_strand_id
1 'polypeptide(L)' 'MPDLLLHTADSTASRSAVEQTTTPPATYTWRPIPHEKLLTTVEDSLRKRGFYITNEAHGLTHNGDRYFGLLEVRNSD' A
#
# COMPACT_ATOMS: atom_id res chain seq x y z
N MET A 1 -13.97 0.64 -10.51
CA MET A 1 -12.97 1.33 -9.66
C MET A 1 -13.11 0.75 -8.26
N PRO A 2 -12.04 0.56 -7.49
CA PRO A 2 -12.19 0.09 -6.11
C PRO A 2 -12.89 1.18 -5.29
N ASP A 3 -13.90 0.81 -4.52
CA ASP A 3 -14.63 1.74 -3.64
C ASP A 3 -13.84 2.02 -2.35
N LEU A 4 -12.62 2.53 -2.49
CA LEU A 4 -11.84 3.00 -1.35
C LEU A 4 -12.38 4.36 -0.90
N LEU A 5 -13.06 4.37 0.24
CA LEU A 5 -13.48 5.59 0.93
C LEU A 5 -12.48 5.91 2.03
N LEU A 6 -11.81 7.06 1.92
CA LEU A 6 -10.91 7.56 2.95
C LEU A 6 -11.62 8.62 3.81
N HIS A 7 -11.29 8.68 5.10
CA HIS A 7 -11.85 9.70 5.99
C HIS A 7 -11.19 11.07 5.70
N THR A 8 -11.86 12.17 6.06
CA THR A 8 -11.72 13.59 5.62
C THR A 8 -10.35 14.29 5.76
N ALA A 9 -9.23 13.60 5.83
CA ALA A 9 -7.87 14.17 5.81
C ALA A 9 -6.89 13.42 4.88
N ASP A 10 -7.40 12.53 4.05
CA ASP A 10 -6.62 11.56 3.30
C ASP A 10 -6.76 11.78 1.80
N SER A 11 -5.66 11.72 1.06
CA SER A 11 -5.69 11.78 -0.40
C SER A 11 -5.55 10.39 -0.99
N THR A 12 -6.34 10.12 -2.03
CA THR A 12 -6.06 8.99 -2.92
C THR A 12 -4.68 9.18 -3.53
N ALA A 13 -3.86 8.13 -3.54
CA ALA A 13 -2.51 8.14 -4.08
C ALA A 13 -2.43 7.23 -5.31
N SER A 14 -1.56 7.60 -6.26
CA SER A 14 -1.12 6.64 -7.28
C SER A 14 -0.15 5.64 -6.67
N ARG A 15 -0.02 4.47 -7.29
CA ARG A 15 1.06 3.52 -7.01
C ARG A 15 2.42 4.20 -6.93
N SER A 16 2.75 5.00 -7.95
CA SER A 16 4.02 5.71 -8.03
C SER A 16 4.26 6.68 -6.87
N ALA A 17 3.20 7.32 -6.35
CA ALA A 17 3.31 8.19 -5.18
C ALA A 17 3.63 7.40 -3.91
N VAL A 18 3.06 6.20 -3.75
CA VAL A 18 3.37 5.28 -2.65
C VAL A 18 4.84 4.84 -2.72
N GLU A 19 5.34 4.52 -3.91
CA GLU A 19 6.73 4.09 -4.14
C GLU A 19 7.74 5.21 -3.86
N GLN A 20 7.39 6.45 -4.18
CA GLN A 20 8.25 7.62 -3.97
C GLN A 20 8.18 8.19 -2.55
N THR A 21 7.30 7.64 -1.69
CA THR A 21 7.15 8.14 -0.32
C THR A 21 8.39 7.82 0.51
N THR A 22 8.95 8.87 1.13
CA THR A 22 10.17 8.73 1.93
C THR A 22 9.89 7.93 3.19
N THR A 23 10.76 6.96 3.50
CA THR A 23 10.71 6.26 4.79
C THR A 23 11.35 7.13 5.87
N PRO A 24 10.64 7.43 6.98
CA PRO A 24 11.24 8.18 8.07
C PRO A 24 12.45 7.46 8.67
N PRO A 25 13.40 8.18 9.30
CA PRO A 25 14.51 7.54 9.99
C PRO A 25 14.02 6.69 11.17
N ALA A 26 14.71 5.58 11.42
CA ALA A 26 14.48 4.78 12.62
C ALA A 26 14.79 5.57 13.90
N THR A 27 14.00 5.34 14.95
CA THR A 27 14.29 5.81 16.32
C THR A 27 14.70 4.63 17.19
N TYR A 28 14.96 4.82 18.49
CA TYR A 28 15.36 3.71 19.37
C TYR A 28 14.35 2.55 19.39
N THR A 29 13.05 2.86 19.49
CA THR A 29 11.95 1.88 19.61
C THR A 29 11.17 1.64 18.32
N TRP A 30 11.43 2.41 17.25
CA TRP A 30 10.68 2.32 16.00
C TRP A 30 11.60 2.05 14.81
N ARG A 31 11.23 1.06 13.98
CA ARG A 31 11.95 0.66 12.75
C ARG A 31 10.96 0.70 11.57
N PRO A 32 10.72 1.87 10.97
CA PRO A 32 9.83 1.97 9.82
C PRO A 32 10.40 1.23 8.61
N ILE A 33 9.51 0.85 7.70
CA ILE A 33 9.86 0.27 6.40
C ILE A 33 9.24 1.13 5.28
N PRO A 34 9.81 1.10 4.06
CA PRO A 34 9.17 1.72 2.90
C PRO A 34 7.80 1.10 2.62
N HIS A 35 6.82 1.92 2.23
CA HIS A 35 5.48 1.44 1.87
C HIS A 35 5.52 0.52 0.66
N GLU A 36 6.38 0.80 -0.33
CA GLU A 36 6.66 -0.09 -1.46
C GLU A 36 7.07 -1.49 -0.97
N LYS A 37 8.00 -1.56 -0.01
CA LYS A 37 8.48 -2.85 0.49
C LYS A 37 7.34 -3.66 1.11
N LEU A 38 6.45 -3.02 1.86
CA LEU A 38 5.24 -3.66 2.39
C LEU A 38 4.35 -4.16 1.26
N LEU A 39 4.03 -3.30 0.29
CA LEU A 39 3.16 -3.61 -0.83
C LEU A 39 3.70 -4.79 -1.65
N THR A 40 4.92 -4.71 -2.17
CA THR A 40 5.57 -5.78 -2.94
C THR A 40 5.62 -7.11 -2.18
N THR A 41 5.85 -7.07 -0.85
CA THR A 41 5.83 -8.30 -0.02
C THR A 41 4.45 -8.96 0.01
N VAL A 42 3.38 -8.16 0.08
CA VAL A 42 1.99 -8.64 0.05
C VAL A 42 1.67 -9.22 -1.33
N GLU A 43 2.03 -8.52 -2.42
CA GLU A 43 1.81 -8.98 -3.79
C GLU A 43 2.52 -10.30 -4.08
N ASP A 44 3.79 -10.41 -3.70
CA ASP A 44 4.56 -11.63 -3.84
C ASP A 44 3.94 -12.78 -3.04
N SER A 45 3.41 -12.49 -1.86
CA SER A 45 2.74 -13.47 -1.01
C SER A 45 1.43 -13.97 -1.63
N LEU A 46 0.66 -13.08 -2.26
CA LEU A 46 -0.57 -13.41 -2.99
C LEU A 46 -0.25 -14.25 -4.23
N ARG A 47 0.72 -13.81 -5.04
CA ARG A 47 1.17 -14.51 -6.25
C ARG A 47 1.66 -15.92 -5.96
N LYS A 48 2.46 -16.12 -4.90
CA LYS A 48 2.93 -17.44 -4.46
C LYS A 48 1.79 -18.40 -4.07
N ARG A 49 0.60 -17.87 -3.80
CA ARG A 49 -0.60 -18.64 -3.42
C ARG A 49 -1.61 -18.78 -4.56
N GLY A 50 -1.26 -18.38 -5.78
CA GLY A 50 -2.13 -18.47 -6.95
C GLY A 50 -3.12 -17.32 -7.11
N PHE A 51 -3.00 -16.25 -6.31
CA PHE A 51 -3.81 -15.06 -6.48
C PHE A 51 -3.13 -14.04 -7.38
N TYR A 52 -3.93 -13.30 -8.15
CA TYR A 52 -3.50 -12.14 -8.90
C TYR A 52 -4.35 -10.91 -8.51
N ILE A 53 -3.74 -9.74 -8.58
CA ILE A 53 -4.40 -8.47 -8.26
C ILE A 53 -5.04 -7.95 -9.53
N THR A 54 -6.34 -7.68 -9.49
CA THR A 54 -7.08 -7.12 -10.63
C THR A 54 -7.25 -5.62 -10.56
N ASN A 55 -7.20 -5.07 -9.36
CA ASN A 55 -7.40 -3.66 -9.13
C ASN A 55 -6.78 -3.26 -7.78
N GLU A 56 -6.39 -2.00 -7.67
CA GLU A 56 -5.83 -1.45 -6.44
C GLU A 56 -6.23 0.02 -6.25
N ALA A 57 -6.39 0.40 -4.99
CA ALA A 57 -6.54 1.79 -4.58
C ALA A 57 -5.67 2.07 -3.37
N HIS A 58 -5.11 3.26 -3.32
CA HIS A 58 -4.15 3.66 -2.30
C HIS A 58 -4.56 4.97 -1.65
N GLY A 59 -4.29 5.09 -0.36
CA GLY A 59 -4.41 6.32 0.41
C GLY A 59 -3.07 6.64 1.08
N LEU A 60 -2.66 7.90 0.98
CA LEU A 60 -1.55 8.45 1.75
C LEU A 60 -2.09 9.57 2.64
N THR A 61 -1.65 9.56 3.89
CA THR A 61 -2.16 10.48 4.91
C THR A 61 -0.99 10.96 5.76
N HIS A 62 -1.19 12.05 6.50
CA HIS A 62 -0.17 12.59 7.40
C HIS A 62 1.17 12.84 6.67
N ASN A 63 1.11 13.55 5.53
CA ASN A 63 2.26 13.82 4.66
C ASN A 63 2.99 12.56 4.14
N GLY A 64 2.26 11.44 4.00
CA GLY A 64 2.80 10.19 3.47
C GLY A 64 3.30 9.22 4.55
N ASP A 65 3.35 9.63 5.82
CA ASP A 65 3.82 8.75 6.90
C ASP A 65 2.90 7.54 7.14
N ARG A 66 1.64 7.60 6.68
CA ARG A 66 0.70 6.51 6.79
C ARG A 66 0.16 6.14 5.42
N TYR A 67 0.18 4.83 5.17
CA TYR A 67 -0.29 4.24 3.93
C TYR A 67 -1.44 3.27 4.21
N PHE A 68 -2.47 3.35 3.38
CA PHE A 68 -3.55 2.37 3.32
C PHE A 68 -3.70 1.87 1.88
N GLY A 69 -3.76 0.56 1.70
CA GLY A 69 -3.92 -0.07 0.39
C GLY A 69 -5.10 -1.04 0.39
N LEU A 70 -5.91 -0.97 -0.66
CA LEU A 70 -6.98 -1.91 -0.94
C LEU A 70 -6.66 -2.65 -2.25
N LEU A 71 -6.55 -3.97 -2.19
CA LEU A 71 -6.25 -4.84 -3.33
C LEU A 71 -7.45 -5.73 -3.61
N GLU A 72 -7.99 -5.65 -4.83
CA GLU A 72 -8.93 -6.66 -5.33
C GLU A 72 -8.12 -7.84 -5.86
N VAL A 73 -8.39 -9.04 -5.35
CA VAL A 73 -7.67 -10.25 -5.72
C VAL A 73 -8.62 -11.28 -6.32
N ARG A 74 -8.11 -12.02 -7.30
CA ARG A 74 -8.79 -13.18 -7.88
C ARG A 74 -7.88 -14.39 -7.80
N ASN A 75 -8.50 -15.56 -7.62
CA ASN A 75 -7.80 -16.82 -7.72
C ASN A 75 -7.63 -17.18 -9.20
N SER A 76 -6.61 -17.98 -9.51
CA SER A 76 -6.31 -18.47 -10.85
C SER A 76 -7.13 -19.71 -11.26
N ASP A 77 -8.11 -20.11 -10.45
CA ASP A 77 -9.04 -21.22 -10.70
C ASP A 77 -10.24 -20.81 -11.60
#